data_AF-A0A939G2K1-F1
#
_entry.id   AF-A0A939G2K1-F1
#
_cell.length_a   1.000
_cell.length_b   1.000
_cell.length_c   1.000
_cell.angle_alpha   90.00
_cell.angle_beta   90.00
_cell.angle_gamma   90.00
#
_symmetry.space_group_name_H-M   'P 1'
#
loop_
_entity.id
_entity.type
_entity.pdbx_description
1 polymer ?
#
loop_
_entity_poly.entity_id
_entity_poly.type
_entity_poly.pdbx_seq_one_letter_code
_entity_poly.pdbx_strand_id
1 'polypeptide(L)'
;MRQKSGRVLIGSERVDHLPANRRPTVMIFQSLALLPRISVGDNVAFERASPAPRRGAALAVEPAVLCLDEPLTDLDPTLRKHRRTELRALQKGTGVTFISIT
;
A
#
# COMPACT_ATOMS: atom_id res chain seq x y z
N MET A 1 -12.25 12.40 9.20
CA MET A 1 -11.65 13.41 10.12
C MET A 1 -10.77 14.35 9.32
N ARG A 2 -10.74 15.65 9.64
CA ARG A 2 -9.82 16.64 9.05
C ARG A 2 -8.82 17.09 10.11
N GLN A 3 -7.56 17.21 9.72
CA GLN A 3 -6.49 17.73 10.57
C GLN A 3 -6.86 19.12 11.12
N LYS A 4 -6.69 19.34 12.43
CA LYS A 4 -7.02 20.61 13.10
C LYS A 4 -5.87 21.62 13.07
N SER A 5 -4.61 21.17 13.16
CA SER A 5 -3.41 22.01 13.14
C SER A 5 -2.18 21.18 12.72
N GLY A 6 -1.05 21.85 12.44
CA GLY A 6 0.19 21.20 11.98
C GLY A 6 0.29 21.11 10.45
N ARG A 7 1.25 20.31 9.96
CA ARG A 7 1.50 20.08 8.53
C ARG A 7 1.83 18.61 8.29
N VAL A 8 1.38 18.07 7.15
CA VAL A 8 1.77 16.74 6.67
C VAL A 8 2.62 16.93 5.43
N LEU A 9 3.83 16.36 5.47
CA LEU A 9 4.76 16.35 4.35
C LEU A 9 5.00 14.92 3.89
N ILE A 10 5.16 14.73 2.58
CA ILE A 10 5.66 13.51 1.97
C ILE A 10 6.91 13.89 1.20
N GLY A 11 8.07 13.36 1.61
CA GLY A 11 9.35 13.89 1.18
C GLY A 11 9.47 15.37 1.56
N SER A 12 9.75 16.24 0.59
CA SER A 12 9.78 17.69 0.75
C SER A 12 8.45 18.38 0.43
N GLU A 13 7.43 17.65 -0.03
CA GLU A 13 6.18 18.23 -0.49
C GLU A 13 5.14 18.25 0.64
N ARG A 14 4.48 19.41 0.83
CA ARG A 14 3.39 19.57 1.78
C ARG A 14 2.08 19.07 1.13
N VAL A 15 1.42 18.07 1.72
CA VAL A 15 0.25 17.39 1.09
C VAL A 15 -1.07 17.56 1.85
N ASP A 16 -1.06 18.22 3.01
CA ASP A 16 -2.24 18.47 3.85
C ASP A 16 -3.32 19.30 3.14
N HIS A 17 -2.92 20.16 2.20
CA HIS A 17 -3.83 20.98 1.39
C HIS A 17 -4.46 20.23 0.20
N LEU A 18 -3.92 19.07 -0.17
CA LEU A 18 -4.43 18.27 -1.28
C LEU A 18 -5.61 17.39 -0.84
N PRO A 19 -6.65 17.22 -1.67
CA PRO A 19 -7.67 16.21 -1.47
C PRO A 19 -7.04 14.81 -1.55
N ALA A 20 -7.63 13.82 -0.86
CA ALA A 20 -7.04 12.49 -0.71
C ALA A 20 -6.64 11.84 -2.04
N ASN A 21 -7.46 12.01 -3.09
CA ASN A 21 -7.23 11.44 -4.43
C ASN A 21 -6.08 12.09 -5.22
N ARG A 22 -5.52 13.20 -4.74
CA ARG A 22 -4.36 13.88 -5.35
C ARG A 22 -3.08 13.73 -4.54
N ARG A 23 -3.15 13.05 -3.40
CA ARG A 23 -1.96 12.78 -2.60
C ARG A 23 -1.17 11.66 -3.27
N PRO A 24 0.17 11.67 -3.21
CA PRO A 24 1.01 10.61 -3.76
C PRO A 24 1.01 9.37 -2.85
N THR A 25 -0.17 8.93 -2.43
CA THR A 25 -0.38 7.85 -1.47
C THR A 25 -1.43 6.88 -1.97
N VAL A 26 -1.20 5.59 -1.73
CA VAL A 26 -2.22 4.56 -1.89
C VAL A 26 -2.51 3.93 -0.53
N MET A 27 -3.79 3.63 -0.27
CA MET A 27 -4.23 2.93 0.93
C MET A 27 -4.75 1.54 0.57
N ILE A 28 -4.32 0.54 1.33
CA ILE A 28 -4.81 -0.84 1.27
C ILE A 28 -5.43 -1.20 2.62
N PHE A 29 -6.69 -1.64 2.60
CA PHE A 29 -7.44 -2.05 3.80
C PHE A 29 -7.49 -3.57 3.97
N GLN A 30 -7.61 -4.01 5.23
CA GLN A 30 -7.63 -5.40 5.72
C GLN A 30 -8.29 -6.44 4.81
N SER A 31 -9.42 -6.12 4.18
CA SER A 31 -10.26 -7.10 3.46
C SER A 31 -10.27 -6.96 1.93
N LEU A 32 -9.56 -5.99 1.34
CA LEU A 32 -9.73 -5.68 -0.10
C LEU A 32 -8.53 -5.85 -1.01
N ALA A 33 -7.36 -6.30 -0.56
CA ALA A 33 -6.22 -6.37 -1.48
C ALA A 33 -5.27 -7.56 -1.39
N LEU A 34 -5.32 -8.45 -0.39
CA LEU A 34 -4.39 -9.60 -0.36
C LEU A 34 -5.15 -10.91 -0.58
N LEU A 35 -5.36 -11.29 -1.84
CA LEU A 35 -5.89 -12.62 -2.16
C LEU A 35 -4.91 -13.67 -1.59
N PRO A 36 -5.36 -14.58 -0.69
CA PRO A 36 -4.47 -15.54 -0.01
C PRO A 36 -3.72 -16.47 -0.96
N ARG A 37 -4.26 -16.63 -2.18
CA ARG A 37 -3.79 -17.54 -3.23
C ARG A 37 -2.77 -16.93 -4.21
N ILE A 38 -2.50 -15.62 -4.18
CA ILE A 38 -1.50 -14.98 -5.06
C ILE A 38 -0.40 -14.31 -4.24
N SER A 39 0.74 -13.95 -4.83
CA SER A 39 1.85 -13.34 -4.08
C SER A 39 1.48 -11.94 -3.57
N VAL A 40 2.14 -11.42 -2.53
CA VAL A 40 1.98 -10.00 -2.14
C VAL A 40 2.41 -9.09 -3.29
N GLY A 41 3.42 -9.52 -4.05
CA GLY A 41 3.83 -8.87 -5.30
C GLY A 41 2.64 -8.71 -6.24
N ASP A 42 1.91 -9.78 -6.56
CA ASP A 42 0.77 -9.72 -7.49
C ASP A 42 -0.44 -8.94 -6.95
N ASN A 43 -0.58 -8.89 -5.63
CA ASN A 43 -1.64 -8.12 -4.97
C ASN A 43 -1.36 -6.61 -4.94
N VAL A 44 -0.09 -6.21 -5.05
CA VAL A 44 0.38 -4.82 -4.91
C VAL A 44 0.96 -4.28 -6.23
N ALA A 45 1.37 -5.16 -7.15
CA ALA A 45 1.96 -4.85 -8.45
C ALA A 45 1.10 -5.35 -9.62
N PHE A 46 1.00 -4.44 -10.60
CA PHE A 46 0.99 -4.66 -12.05
C PHE A 46 -0.35 -4.49 -12.81
N GLU A 47 -0.48 -3.32 -13.45
CA GLU A 47 -1.08 -3.19 -14.78
C GLU A 47 0.02 -2.68 -15.74
N ARG A 48 0.57 -3.58 -16.56
CA ARG A 48 1.17 -3.19 -17.86
C ARG A 48 0.68 -4.14 -18.95
N ALA A 49 -0.63 -4.36 -18.99
CA ALA A 49 -1.44 -4.87 -20.13
C ALA A 49 -2.77 -5.49 -19.64
N SER A 50 -3.77 -4.68 -19.28
CA SER A 50 -5.17 -5.11 -19.35
C SER A 50 -6.14 -3.93 -19.20
N PRO A 51 -7.26 -3.91 -19.94
CA PRO A 51 -8.23 -2.82 -19.91
C PRO A 51 -9.32 -2.96 -18.81
N ALA A 52 -9.05 -3.67 -17.71
CA ALA A 52 -10.04 -3.89 -16.64
C ALA A 52 -9.40 -3.80 -15.24
N PRO A 53 -9.98 -3.03 -14.30
CA PRO A 53 -9.38 -2.76 -13.00
C PRO A 53 -9.35 -4.03 -12.16
N ARG A 54 -8.17 -4.64 -12.01
CA ARG A 54 -7.97 -5.74 -11.06
C ARG A 54 -7.24 -5.22 -9.82
N ARG A 55 -7.76 -5.65 -8.66
CA ARG A 55 -7.19 -5.45 -7.31
C ARG A 55 -5.72 -5.95 -7.35
N GLY A 56 -4.77 -5.02 -7.29
CA GLY A 56 -3.38 -5.22 -7.77
C GLY A 56 -2.64 -3.92 -8.15
N ALA A 57 -3.38 -2.85 -8.43
CA ALA A 57 -2.87 -1.62 -9.04
C ALA A 57 -2.14 -0.62 -8.11
N ALA A 58 -1.81 -0.99 -6.87
CA ALA A 58 -1.31 -0.02 -5.88
C ALA A 58 0.04 0.58 -6.29
N LEU A 59 0.95 -0.21 -6.85
CA LEU A 59 2.24 0.28 -7.38
C LEU A 59 2.15 0.83 -8.80
N ALA A 60 1.05 0.60 -9.53
CA ALA A 60 0.89 1.07 -10.90
C ALA A 60 0.82 2.61 -10.98
N VAL A 61 0.38 3.25 -9.90
CA VAL A 61 0.37 4.72 -9.77
C VAL A 61 1.63 5.26 -9.10
N GLU A 62 2.67 4.43 -8.94
CA GLU A 62 3.99 4.77 -8.38
C GLU A 62 3.90 5.68 -7.14
N PRO A 63 3.18 5.26 -6.07
CA PRO A 63 2.97 6.11 -4.92
C PRO A 63 4.27 6.34 -4.16
N ALA A 64 4.45 7.56 -3.64
CA ALA A 64 5.56 7.84 -2.73
C ALA A 64 5.40 7.09 -1.39
N VAL A 65 4.15 6.89 -0.95
CA VAL A 65 3.83 6.17 0.29
C VAL A 65 2.70 5.16 0.07
N LEU A 66 2.93 3.92 0.48
CA LEU A 66 1.93 2.86 0.57
C LEU A 66 1.49 2.68 2.02
N CYS A 67 0.22 2.96 2.30
CA CYS A 67 -0.39 2.78 3.60
C CYS A 67 -1.12 1.43 3.66
N LEU A 68 -0.83 0.64 4.68
CA LEU A 68 -1.41 -0.68 4.91
C LEU A 68 -2.13 -0.66 6.27
N ASP A 69 -3.45 -0.83 6.24
CA ASP A 69 -4.26 -0.92 7.44
C ASP A 69 -4.43 -2.38 7.83
N GLU A 70 -3.77 -2.79 8.91
CA GLU A 70 -3.78 -4.14 9.48
C GLU A 70 -3.72 -5.30 8.43
N PRO A 71 -2.74 -5.29 7.51
CA PRO A 71 -2.75 -6.10 6.29
C PRO A 71 -2.61 -7.60 6.52
N LEU A 72 -2.25 -8.06 7.73
CA LEU A 72 -1.91 -9.45 8.02
C LEU A 72 -2.67 -10.02 9.23
N THR A 73 -3.66 -9.29 9.76
CA THR A 73 -4.37 -9.66 11.00
C THR A 73 -5.16 -10.96 10.84
N ASP A 74 -5.78 -11.17 9.68
CA ASP A 74 -6.63 -12.35 9.40
C ASP A 74 -5.85 -13.61 8.97
N LEU A 75 -4.51 -13.56 8.96
CA LEU A 75 -3.67 -14.65 8.46
C LEU A 75 -3.18 -15.58 9.59
N ASP A 76 -3.08 -16.87 9.29
CA ASP A 76 -2.46 -17.83 10.20
C ASP A 76 -0.97 -17.48 10.45
N PRO A 77 -0.37 -17.95 11.56
CA PRO A 77 0.99 -17.56 11.94
C PRO A 77 2.06 -17.82 10.86
N THR A 78 1.93 -18.93 10.13
CA THR A 78 2.90 -19.33 9.09
C THR A 78 2.78 -18.42 7.89
N LEU A 79 1.56 -18.22 7.39
CA LEU A 79 1.30 -17.35 6.26
C LEU A 79 1.63 -15.89 6.60
N ARG A 80 1.31 -15.40 7.79
CA ARG A 80 1.68 -14.06 8.26
C ARG A 80 3.20 -13.82 8.24
N LYS A 81 4.00 -14.79 8.71
CA LYS A 81 5.47 -14.69 8.67
C LYS A 81 6.00 -14.63 7.23
N HIS A 82 5.44 -15.48 6.37
CA HIS A 82 5.78 -15.51 4.95
C HIS A 82 5.45 -14.18 4.26
N ARG A 83 4.21 -13.69 4.39
CA ARG A 83 3.75 -12.43 3.78
C ARG A 83 4.48 -11.20 4.31
N ARG A 84 4.86 -11.18 5.60
CA ARG A 84 5.73 -10.14 6.16
C ARG A 84 7.08 -10.10 5.43
N THR A 85 7.62 -11.26 5.08
CA THR A 85 8.90 -11.36 4.38
C THR A 85 8.77 -10.84 2.95
N GLU A 86 7.68 -11.21 2.26
CA GLU A 86 7.38 -10.68 0.92
C GLU A 86 7.19 -9.16 0.92
N LEU A 87 6.42 -8.60 1.86
CA LEU A 87 6.23 -7.14 1.98
C LEU A 87 7.56 -6.40 2.18
N ARG A 88 8.46 -6.95 3.01
CA ARG A 88 9.80 -6.38 3.21
C ARG A 88 10.66 -6.46 1.96
N ALA A 89 10.59 -7.57 1.22
CA ALA A 89 11.30 -7.72 -0.04
C ALA A 89 10.77 -6.73 -1.09
N LEU A 90 9.45 -6.57 -1.17
CA LEU A 90 8.79 -5.63 -2.07
C LEU A 90 9.20 -4.18 -1.75
N GLN A 91 9.12 -3.77 -0.49
CA GLN A 91 9.54 -2.43 -0.06
C GLN A 91 10.99 -2.14 -0.46
N LYS A 92 11.90 -3.11 -0.26
CA LYS A 92 13.31 -2.98 -0.66
C LYS A 92 13.51 -2.92 -2.17
N GLY A 93 12.71 -3.68 -2.92
CA GLY A 93 12.80 -3.73 -4.38
C GLY A 93 12.21 -2.52 -5.09
N THR A 94 11.17 -1.89 -4.52
CA THR A 94 10.48 -0.75 -5.13
C THR A 94 10.95 0.61 -4.60
N GLY A 95 11.54 0.66 -3.40
CA GLY A 95 11.92 1.91 -2.74
C GLY A 95 10.75 2.73 -2.21
N VAL A 96 9.51 2.26 -2.35
CA VAL A 96 8.30 2.93 -1.85
C VAL A 96 8.29 2.89 -0.32
N THR A 97 7.90 4.00 0.31
CA THR A 97 7.77 4.07 1.77
C THR A 97 6.51 3.35 2.23
N PHE A 98 6.63 2.40 3.16
CA PHE A 98 5.49 1.66 3.69
C PHE A 98 5.13 2.17 5.08
N ILE A 99 3.87 2.52 5.30
CA ILE A 99 3.30 2.79 6.63
C ILE A 99 2.30 1.67 6.92
N SER A 100 2.53 0.90 7.99
CA SER A 100 1.62 -0.18 8.40
C SER A 100 1.07 0.12 9.78
N ILE A 101 -0.24 -0.09 9.95
CA ILE A 101 -0.92 -0.17 11.24
C ILE A 101 -1.04 -1.67 11.58
N THR A 102 -0.72 -2.07 12.82
CA THR A 102 -0.71 -3.47 13.26
C THR A 102 -1.06 -3.60 14.73
#